data_AF-A0AAC9W265-F1
#
_entry.id   AF-A0AAC9W265-F1
#
_cell.length_a   1.000
_cell.length_b   1.000
_cell.length_c   1.000
_cell.angle_alpha   90.00
_cell.angle_beta   90.00
_cell.angle_gamma   90.00
#
_symmetry.space_group_name_H-M   'P 1'
#
loop_
_entity.id
_entity.type
_entity.pdbx_description
1 polymer ?
#
loop_
_entity_poly.entity_id
_entity_poly.type
_entity_poly.pdbx_seq_one_letter_code
_entity_poly.pdbx_strand_id
1 'polypeptide(L)'
;MESDNWIVQNLQNALDTWNGKLSEIWQLLTQSPQTFKGGGIWEVIVNINGTLQAIGYALLVLFFLVGMVKTCGSLAEVKKPEHALKLFVRFAIAKGIITYGLELMIALFTIVQGIVSKIMVTAGLGGATQTVLPPEIVEAVENCAFLESIPLWAVTLIGGLFITVLSFVMIMSVYGRFFKLFLYTAIAPVPLSTFAGEPSQNIGKSFLKSYAGVCLEGAIIVLACVIFSLFAASPPQVNPDASAVTMVWAYIGELVFNMLVLVGTIKLADHCVKEMMGL
;
A
#
# COMPACT_ATOMS: atom_id res chain seq x y z
N MET A 1 8.28 25.19 24.28
CA MET A 1 7.22 26.01 24.90
C MET A 1 6.08 26.01 23.89
N GLU A 2 4.89 25.53 24.26
CA GLU A 2 3.72 25.67 23.40
C GLU A 2 3.44 27.17 23.23
N SER A 3 3.25 27.63 21.99
CA SER A 3 2.89 29.03 21.73
C SER A 3 1.45 29.26 22.21
N ASP A 4 1.22 30.35 22.95
CA ASP A 4 -0.13 30.79 23.36
C ASP A 4 -0.94 31.35 22.17
N ASN A 5 -0.32 31.45 20.99
CA ASN A 5 -0.96 31.93 19.78
C ASN A 5 -1.77 30.81 19.10
N TRP A 6 -3.09 30.94 19.16
CA TRP A 6 -4.07 30.06 18.52
C TRP A 6 -3.84 29.77 17.02
N ILE A 7 -3.23 30.70 16.26
CA ILE A 7 -2.88 30.50 14.85
C ILE A 7 -1.71 29.52 14.73
N VAL A 8 -0.69 29.68 15.57
CA VAL A 8 0.46 28.75 15.66
C VAL A 8 -0.04 27.37 16.09
N GLN A 9 -0.94 27.30 17.07
CA GLN A 9 -1.56 26.05 17.51
C GLN A 9 -2.32 25.34 16.38
N ASN A 10 -3.08 26.08 15.56
CA ASN A 10 -3.78 25.49 14.42
C ASN A 10 -2.82 24.84 13.41
N LEU A 11 -1.71 25.52 13.08
CA LEU A 11 -0.68 24.97 12.20
C LEU A 11 0.01 23.75 12.82
N GLN A 12 0.39 23.84 14.09
CA GLN A 12 1.03 22.75 14.80
C GLN A 12 0.12 21.51 14.85
N ASN A 13 -1.16 21.67 15.19
CA ASN A 13 -2.13 20.58 15.23
C ASN A 13 -2.30 19.89 13.86
N ALA A 14 -2.29 20.66 12.78
CA ALA A 14 -2.38 20.11 11.42
C ALA A 14 -1.11 19.31 11.05
N LEU A 15 0.06 19.85 11.38
CA LEU A 15 1.35 19.16 11.17
C LEU A 15 1.47 17.90 12.03
N ASP A 16 1.04 17.95 13.29
CA ASP A 16 1.04 16.80 14.19
C ASP A 16 0.11 15.70 13.69
N THR A 17 -1.05 16.07 13.15
CA THR A 17 -1.96 15.13 12.49
C THR A 17 -1.28 14.44 11.30
N TRP A 18 -0.64 15.22 10.42
CA TRP A 18 0.10 14.69 9.28
C TRP A 18 1.20 13.74 9.70
N ASN A 19 2.06 14.18 10.63
CA ASN A 19 3.17 13.43 11.17
C ASN A 19 2.72 12.12 11.84
N GLY A 20 1.64 12.19 12.62
CA GLY A 20 1.03 11.02 13.25
C GLY A 20 0.57 10.00 12.20
N LYS A 21 -0.09 10.45 11.12
CA LYS A 21 -0.50 9.56 10.02
C LYS A 21 0.66 9.01 9.21
N LEU A 22 1.71 9.79 8.99
CA LEU A 22 2.92 9.31 8.31
C LEU A 22 3.64 8.23 9.14
N SER A 23 3.70 8.41 10.47
CA SER A 23 4.22 7.39 11.38
C SER A 23 3.36 6.13 11.40
N GLU A 24 2.03 6.27 11.39
CA GLU A 24 1.10 5.13 11.30
C GLU A 24 1.31 4.34 10.00
N ILE A 25 1.50 5.03 8.86
CA ILE A 25 1.83 4.40 7.57
C ILE A 25 3.12 3.59 7.66
N TRP A 26 4.15 4.15 8.29
CA TRP A 26 5.44 3.46 8.44
C TRP A 26 5.29 2.12 9.18
N GLN A 27 4.46 2.10 10.22
CA GLN A 27 4.11 0.88 10.94
C GLN A 27 3.32 -0.08 10.05
N LEU A 28 2.29 0.39 9.34
CA LEU A 28 1.45 -0.47 8.49
C LEU A 28 2.20 -1.11 7.31
N LEU A 29 3.18 -0.41 6.73
CA LEU A 29 3.96 -0.93 5.60
C LEU A 29 4.89 -2.09 6.01
N THR A 30 5.36 -2.05 7.26
CA THR A 30 6.30 -3.02 7.83
C THR A 30 5.61 -4.11 8.67
N GLN A 31 4.34 -3.91 9.04
CA GLN A 31 3.58 -4.87 9.81
C GLN A 31 3.12 -6.07 8.98
N SER A 32 3.24 -7.27 9.56
CA SER A 32 2.71 -8.49 8.96
C SER A 32 1.17 -8.56 9.14
N PRO A 33 0.41 -8.94 8.08
CA PRO A 33 -1.02 -9.23 8.16
C PRO A 33 -1.38 -10.20 9.29
N GLN A 34 -0.49 -11.14 9.61
CA GLN A 34 -0.67 -12.14 10.67
C GLN A 34 -0.76 -11.54 12.07
N THR A 35 -0.11 -10.40 12.27
CA THR A 35 -0.01 -9.72 13.57
C THR A 35 -0.90 -8.47 13.66
N PHE A 36 -1.53 -8.10 12.55
CA PHE A 36 -2.32 -6.89 12.47
C PHE A 36 -3.50 -6.94 13.45
N LYS A 37 -3.64 -5.89 14.28
CA LYS A 37 -4.66 -5.79 15.33
C LYS A 37 -4.74 -7.04 16.22
N GLY A 38 -3.59 -7.66 16.53
CA GLY A 38 -3.51 -8.84 17.39
C GLY A 38 -3.79 -10.17 16.68
N GLY A 39 -3.92 -10.18 15.35
CA GLY A 39 -4.00 -11.40 14.54
C GLY A 39 -5.39 -12.02 14.41
N GLY A 40 -6.39 -11.57 15.16
CA GLY A 40 -7.76 -12.10 15.07
C GLY A 40 -8.38 -11.96 13.66
N ILE A 41 -8.07 -10.86 12.95
CA ILE A 41 -8.50 -10.69 11.55
C ILE A 41 -7.87 -11.76 10.66
N TRP A 42 -6.57 -12.02 10.84
CA TRP A 42 -5.85 -13.02 10.06
C TRP A 42 -6.40 -14.43 10.29
N GLU A 43 -6.73 -14.78 11.53
CA GLU A 43 -7.32 -16.08 11.87
C GLU A 43 -8.64 -16.31 11.11
N VAL A 44 -9.52 -15.31 11.07
CA VAL A 44 -10.76 -15.37 10.28
C VAL A 44 -10.45 -15.57 8.79
N ILE A 45 -9.45 -14.87 8.26
CA ILE A 45 -9.05 -14.99 6.84
C ILE A 45 -8.50 -16.38 6.53
N VAL A 46 -7.68 -16.97 7.40
CA VAL A 46 -7.15 -18.33 7.23
C VAL A 46 -8.28 -19.37 7.33
N ASN A 47 -9.25 -19.17 8.22
CA ASN A 47 -10.44 -20.05 8.31
C ASN A 47 -11.29 -20.01 7.04
N ILE A 48 -11.50 -18.81 6.48
CA ILE A 48 -12.18 -18.65 5.18
C ILE A 48 -11.37 -19.33 4.08
N ASN A 49 -10.06 -19.10 4.01
CA ASN A 49 -9.17 -19.75 3.05
C ASN A 49 -9.27 -21.28 3.15
N GLY A 50 -9.19 -21.85 4.36
CA GLY A 50 -9.32 -23.29 4.59
C GLY A 50 -10.66 -23.86 4.12
N THR A 51 -11.76 -23.14 4.36
CA THR A 51 -13.10 -23.52 3.86
C THR A 51 -13.14 -23.49 2.33
N LEU A 52 -12.61 -22.41 1.73
CA LEU A 52 -12.51 -22.27 0.27
C LEU A 52 -11.54 -23.27 -0.35
N GLN A 53 -10.61 -23.85 0.41
CA GLN A 53 -9.69 -24.88 -0.08
C GLN A 53 -10.43 -26.14 -0.52
N ALA A 54 -11.45 -26.56 0.23
CA ALA A 54 -12.30 -27.69 -0.17
C ALA A 54 -13.03 -27.40 -1.49
N ILE A 55 -13.55 -26.17 -1.66
CA ILE A 55 -14.17 -25.71 -2.91
C ILE A 55 -13.12 -25.66 -4.04
N GLY A 56 -11.91 -25.20 -3.74
CA GLY A 56 -10.77 -25.18 -4.67
C GLY A 56 -10.43 -26.59 -5.18
N TYR A 57 -10.45 -27.62 -4.33
CA TYR A 57 -10.24 -29.00 -4.78
C TYR A 57 -11.39 -29.53 -5.67
N ALA A 58 -12.64 -29.17 -5.38
CA ALA A 58 -13.75 -29.52 -6.26
C ALA A 58 -13.62 -28.86 -7.64
N LEU A 59 -13.30 -27.55 -7.65
CA LEU A 59 -13.05 -26.79 -8.86
C LEU A 59 -11.83 -27.30 -9.64
N LEU A 60 -10.78 -27.73 -8.94
CA LEU A 60 -9.58 -28.34 -9.53
C LEU A 60 -9.96 -29.53 -10.41
N VAL A 61 -10.80 -30.43 -9.88
CA VAL A 61 -11.28 -31.61 -10.62
C VAL A 61 -12.10 -31.17 -11.84
N LEU A 62 -12.98 -30.19 -11.67
CA LEU A 62 -13.80 -29.67 -12.78
C LEU A 62 -12.94 -29.03 -13.89
N PHE A 63 -12.02 -28.13 -13.55
CA PHE A 63 -11.13 -27.49 -14.52
C PHE A 63 -10.19 -28.49 -15.19
N PHE A 64 -9.74 -29.49 -14.45
CA PHE A 64 -8.95 -30.58 -15.01
C PHE A 64 -9.75 -31.38 -16.05
N LEU A 65 -10.98 -31.81 -15.73
CA LEU A 65 -11.84 -32.54 -16.66
C LEU A 65 -12.17 -31.72 -17.92
N VAL A 66 -12.50 -30.44 -17.75
CA VAL A 66 -12.74 -29.53 -18.89
C VAL A 66 -11.46 -29.37 -19.73
N GLY A 67 -10.30 -29.26 -19.09
CA GLY A 67 -9.00 -29.25 -19.75
C GLY A 67 -8.78 -30.52 -20.57
N MET A 68 -9.00 -31.69 -19.98
CA MET A 68 -8.86 -32.98 -20.68
C MET A 68 -9.76 -33.09 -21.91
N VAL A 69 -11.04 -32.71 -21.79
CA VAL A 69 -11.99 -32.76 -22.92
C VAL A 69 -11.58 -31.81 -24.04
N LYS A 70 -10.98 -30.66 -23.72
CA LYS A 70 -10.55 -29.68 -24.73
C LYS A 70 -9.20 -30.01 -25.35
N THR A 71 -8.29 -30.63 -24.60
CA THR A 71 -6.93 -30.96 -25.05
C THR A 71 -6.86 -32.32 -25.74
N CYS A 72 -7.74 -33.27 -25.40
CA CYS A 72 -7.82 -34.59 -26.03
C CYS A 72 -9.08 -34.68 -26.89
N GLY A 73 -8.93 -34.73 -28.21
CA GLY A 73 -10.06 -34.86 -29.15
C GLY A 73 -10.73 -36.24 -29.12
N SER A 74 -10.12 -37.22 -28.43
CA SER A 74 -10.62 -38.58 -28.26
C SER A 74 -10.07 -39.22 -26.99
N LEU A 75 -10.91 -40.02 -26.29
CA LEU A 75 -10.50 -40.85 -25.14
C LEU A 75 -9.39 -41.86 -25.49
N ALA A 76 -9.15 -42.14 -26.77
CA ALA A 76 -8.07 -43.02 -27.23
C ALA A 76 -6.67 -42.39 -27.05
N GLU A 77 -6.54 -41.06 -27.10
CA GLU A 77 -5.26 -40.37 -26.92
C GLU A 77 -4.79 -40.39 -25.47
N VAL A 78 -5.72 -40.38 -24.51
CA VAL A 78 -5.46 -40.50 -23.06
C VAL A 78 -4.86 -41.86 -22.70
N LYS A 79 -5.10 -42.91 -23.52
CA LYS A 79 -4.53 -44.26 -23.29
C LYS A 79 -3.04 -44.34 -23.57
N LYS A 80 -2.43 -43.34 -24.22
CA LYS A 80 -0.97 -43.27 -24.32
C LYS A 80 -0.38 -42.96 -22.95
N PRO A 81 0.51 -43.80 -22.39
CA PRO A 81 1.04 -43.61 -21.04
C PRO A 81 1.73 -42.25 -20.86
N GLU A 82 2.36 -41.73 -21.93
CA GLU A 82 3.00 -40.41 -21.94
C GLU A 82 2.01 -39.24 -21.71
N HIS A 83 0.81 -39.31 -22.30
CA HIS A 83 -0.22 -38.28 -22.13
C HIS A 83 -0.89 -38.36 -20.76
N ALA A 84 -1.22 -39.58 -20.32
CA ALA A 84 -1.76 -39.81 -18.98
C ALA A 84 -0.79 -39.30 -17.88
N LEU A 85 0.51 -39.57 -18.03
CA LEU A 85 1.53 -39.09 -17.09
C LEU A 85 1.61 -37.56 -17.05
N LYS A 86 1.62 -36.89 -18.21
CA LYS A 86 1.63 -35.42 -18.28
C LYS A 86 0.42 -34.81 -17.56
N LEU A 87 -0.77 -35.36 -17.78
CA LEU A 87 -2.00 -34.91 -17.13
C LEU A 87 -1.95 -35.14 -15.61
N PHE A 88 -1.46 -36.31 -15.16
CA PHE A 88 -1.31 -36.61 -13.73
C PHE A 88 -0.32 -35.67 -13.03
N VAL A 89 0.85 -35.43 -13.63
CA VAL A 89 1.85 -34.48 -13.10
C VAL A 89 1.26 -33.09 -12.96
N ARG A 90 0.53 -32.61 -13.97
CA ARG A 90 -0.14 -31.32 -13.92
C ARG A 90 -1.18 -31.24 -12.79
N PHE A 91 -2.00 -32.26 -12.65
CA PHE A 91 -2.98 -32.33 -11.58
C PHE A 91 -2.30 -32.32 -10.20
N ALA A 92 -1.24 -33.09 -10.03
CA ALA A 92 -0.47 -33.14 -8.79
C ALA A 92 0.14 -31.77 -8.44
N ILE A 93 0.71 -31.06 -9.42
CA ILE A 93 1.23 -29.69 -9.24
C ILE A 93 0.10 -28.74 -8.85
N ALA A 94 -1.01 -28.74 -9.57
CA ALA A 94 -2.13 -27.84 -9.30
C ALA A 94 -2.77 -28.11 -7.93
N LYS A 95 -2.92 -29.38 -7.54
CA LYS A 95 -3.31 -29.76 -6.18
C LYS A 95 -2.33 -29.21 -5.14
N GLY A 96 -1.02 -29.41 -5.35
CA GLY A 96 0.02 -28.89 -4.47
C GLY A 96 -0.04 -27.37 -4.30
N ILE A 97 -0.29 -26.63 -5.38
CA ILE A 97 -0.46 -25.17 -5.34
C ILE A 97 -1.65 -24.76 -4.47
N ILE A 98 -2.77 -25.50 -4.50
CA ILE A 98 -3.91 -25.22 -3.61
C ILE A 98 -3.57 -25.58 -2.16
N THR A 99 -2.93 -26.73 -1.94
CA THR A 99 -2.59 -27.23 -0.60
C THR A 99 -1.65 -26.27 0.12
N TYR A 100 -0.58 -25.85 -0.55
CA TYR A 100 0.47 -24.99 0.01
C TYR A 100 0.35 -23.52 -0.43
N GLY A 101 -0.79 -23.13 -1.00
CA GLY A 101 -0.99 -21.79 -1.58
C GLY A 101 -0.89 -20.67 -0.56
N LEU A 102 -1.40 -20.90 0.66
CA LEU A 102 -1.27 -19.96 1.76
C LEU A 102 0.19 -19.74 2.16
N GLU A 103 0.96 -20.82 2.32
CA GLU A 103 2.38 -20.76 2.64
C GLU A 103 3.19 -20.05 1.56
N LEU A 104 2.89 -20.34 0.28
CA LEU A 104 3.49 -19.66 -0.87
C LEU A 104 3.24 -18.16 -0.83
N MET A 105 2.00 -17.73 -0.55
CA MET A 105 1.65 -16.32 -0.45
C MET A 105 2.37 -15.62 0.72
N ILE A 106 2.43 -16.27 1.89
CA ILE A 106 3.17 -15.75 3.05
C ILE A 106 4.66 -15.64 2.73
N ALA A 107 5.24 -16.62 2.04
CA ALA A 107 6.63 -16.58 1.60
C ALA A 107 6.90 -15.40 0.66
N LEU A 108 6.02 -15.17 -0.33
CA LEU A 108 6.10 -14.01 -1.21
C LEU A 108 6.04 -12.68 -0.43
N PHE A 109 5.09 -12.56 0.49
CA PHE A 109 4.98 -11.38 1.35
C PHE A 109 6.26 -11.15 2.16
N THR A 110 6.82 -12.22 2.74
CA THR A 110 8.06 -12.16 3.54
C THR A 110 9.26 -11.72 2.71
N ILE A 111 9.39 -12.21 1.47
CA ILE A 111 10.44 -11.78 0.54
C ILE A 111 10.32 -10.27 0.28
N VAL A 112 9.12 -9.78 0.00
CA VAL A 112 8.90 -8.35 -0.25
C VAL A 112 9.14 -7.53 1.01
N GLN A 113 8.76 -8.01 2.20
CA GLN A 113 9.11 -7.34 3.46
C GLN A 113 10.63 -7.24 3.65
N GLY A 114 11.39 -8.25 3.23
CA GLY A 114 12.85 -8.17 3.17
C GLY A 114 13.36 -7.07 2.22
N ILE A 115 12.71 -6.89 1.06
CA ILE A 115 13.02 -5.79 0.13
C ILE A 115 12.72 -4.43 0.77
N VAL A 116 11.54 -4.28 1.39
CA VAL A 116 11.15 -3.06 2.11
C VAL A 116 12.19 -2.71 3.20
N SER A 117 12.57 -3.70 4.01
CA SER A 117 13.59 -3.54 5.05
C SER A 117 14.93 -3.05 4.48
N LYS A 118 15.40 -3.65 3.37
CA LYS A 118 16.64 -3.21 2.72
C LYS A 118 16.57 -1.78 2.19
N ILE A 119 15.44 -1.37 1.59
CA ILE A 119 15.25 0.00 1.10
C ILE A 119 15.39 0.99 2.27
N MET A 120 14.70 0.73 3.40
CA MET A 120 14.75 1.59 4.57
C MET A 120 16.17 1.75 5.12
N VAL A 121 16.88 0.63 5.31
CA VAL A 121 18.26 0.65 5.81
C VAL A 121 19.19 1.40 4.87
N THR A 122 19.08 1.18 3.56
CA THR A 122 19.96 1.79 2.55
C THR A 122 19.70 3.28 2.40
N ALA A 123 18.44 3.71 2.51
CA ALA A 123 18.06 5.11 2.46
C ALA A 123 18.53 5.91 3.69
N GLY A 124 19.03 5.25 4.75
CA GLY A 124 19.41 5.89 6.00
C GLY A 124 18.24 6.46 6.80
N LEU A 125 17.01 6.15 6.38
CA LEU A 125 15.78 6.62 7.01
C LEU A 125 15.26 5.53 7.96
N GLY A 126 15.49 5.75 9.27
CA GLY A 126 15.00 4.87 10.33
C GLY A 126 13.51 5.04 10.67
N GLY A 127 12.80 5.95 9.99
CA GLY A 127 11.44 6.35 10.33
C GLY A 127 10.85 7.38 9.37
N ALA A 128 9.60 7.77 9.63
CA ALA A 128 8.95 8.88 8.95
C ALA A 128 9.64 10.22 9.27
N THR A 129 10.07 10.95 8.24
CA THR A 129 10.57 12.32 8.39
C THR A 129 9.47 13.23 8.92
N GLN A 130 9.73 13.89 10.05
CA GLN A 130 8.77 14.77 10.71
C GLN A 130 8.79 16.15 10.05
N THR A 131 7.62 16.65 9.69
CA THR A 131 7.46 18.04 9.25
C THR A 131 7.33 18.93 10.48
N VAL A 132 8.26 19.88 10.65
CA VAL A 132 8.27 20.81 11.78
C VAL A 132 7.91 22.22 11.29
N LEU A 133 7.18 22.97 12.11
CA LEU A 133 6.88 24.37 11.84
C LEU A 133 8.17 25.21 11.99
N PRO A 134 8.60 25.96 10.96
CA PRO A 134 9.81 26.78 11.06
C PRO A 134 9.66 27.89 12.10
N PRO A 135 10.70 28.18 12.92
CA PRO A 135 10.66 29.26 13.91
C PRO A 135 10.32 30.62 13.31
N GLU A 136 10.75 30.89 12.07
CA GLU A 136 10.50 32.15 11.36
C GLU A 136 9.00 32.36 11.11
N ILE A 137 8.25 31.27 10.87
CA ILE A 137 6.80 31.31 10.72
C ILE A 137 6.12 31.56 12.07
N VAL A 138 6.62 30.94 13.14
CA VAL A 138 6.11 31.17 14.51
C VAL A 138 6.30 32.64 14.89
N GLU A 139 7.50 33.18 14.71
CA GLU A 139 7.83 34.56 15.03
C GLU A 139 7.01 35.55 14.20
N ALA A 140 6.85 35.30 12.89
CA ALA A 140 6.00 36.12 12.03
C ALA A 140 4.54 36.18 12.50
N VAL A 141 3.99 35.05 12.97
CA VAL A 141 2.61 34.94 13.47
C VAL A 141 2.47 35.60 14.83
N GLU A 142 3.46 35.48 15.72
CA GLU A 142 3.44 36.06 17.06
C GLU A 142 3.60 37.59 17.05
N ASN A 143 4.35 38.13 16.07
CA ASN A 143 4.57 39.57 15.92
C ASN A 143 3.43 40.32 15.16
N CYS A 144 2.38 39.63 14.73
CA CYS A 144 1.27 40.23 13.99
C CYS A 144 0.37 41.12 14.85
N ALA A 145 -0.06 42.25 14.28
CA ALA A 145 -1.15 43.05 14.86
C ALA A 145 -2.51 42.35 14.72
N PHE A 146 -3.50 42.76 15.53
CA PHE A 146 -4.84 42.16 15.54
C PHE A 146 -5.52 42.10 14.15
N LEU A 147 -5.36 43.15 13.34
CA LEU A 147 -5.99 43.21 12.02
C LEU A 147 -5.34 42.26 10.99
N GLU A 148 -4.05 41.99 11.11
CA GLU A 148 -3.33 41.03 10.26
C GLU A 148 -3.58 39.58 10.68
N SER A 149 -3.95 39.38 11.95
CA SER A 149 -4.27 38.08 12.52
C SER A 149 -5.56 37.48 11.93
N ILE A 150 -6.52 38.29 11.50
CA ILE A 150 -7.80 37.81 10.94
C ILE A 150 -7.59 37.09 9.59
N PRO A 151 -6.92 37.70 8.58
CA PRO A 151 -6.55 36.99 7.35
C PRO A 151 -5.67 35.77 7.61
N LEU A 152 -4.68 35.90 8.51
CA LEU A 152 -3.74 34.84 8.83
C LEU A 152 -4.46 33.61 9.40
N TRP A 153 -5.40 33.82 10.31
CA TRP A 153 -6.25 32.74 10.82
C TRP A 153 -7.03 32.03 9.71
N ALA A 154 -7.68 32.79 8.81
CA ALA A 154 -8.45 32.18 7.74
C ALA A 154 -7.56 31.30 6.84
N VAL A 155 -6.37 31.79 6.50
CA VAL A 155 -5.37 31.06 5.70
C VAL A 155 -4.88 29.80 6.42
N THR A 156 -4.52 29.90 7.70
CA THR A 156 -4.06 28.74 8.49
C THR A 156 -5.17 27.71 8.73
N LEU A 157 -6.42 28.13 8.91
CA LEU A 157 -7.56 27.23 9.05
C LEU A 157 -7.82 26.45 7.76
N ILE A 158 -7.81 27.13 6.61
CA ILE A 158 -7.98 26.49 5.30
C ILE A 158 -6.82 25.53 5.03
N GLY A 159 -5.57 25.98 5.24
CA GLY A 159 -4.38 25.15 5.09
C GLY A 159 -4.43 23.91 5.98
N GLY A 160 -4.76 24.08 7.26
CA GLY A 160 -4.89 22.99 8.23
C GLY A 160 -5.97 21.98 7.84
N LEU A 161 -7.10 22.43 7.30
CA LEU A 161 -8.13 21.55 6.76
C LEU A 161 -7.61 20.72 5.58
N PHE A 162 -6.89 21.34 4.63
CA PHE A 162 -6.28 20.62 3.50
C PHE A 162 -5.28 19.58 3.98
N ILE A 163 -4.36 19.94 4.89
CA ILE A 163 -3.38 19.01 5.48
C ILE A 163 -4.09 17.83 6.13
N THR A 164 -5.15 18.08 6.91
CA THR A 164 -5.94 17.05 7.57
C THR A 164 -6.59 16.10 6.57
N VAL A 165 -7.27 16.63 5.55
CA VAL A 165 -7.90 15.83 4.50
C VAL A 165 -6.87 14.98 3.75
N LEU A 166 -5.73 15.56 3.38
CA LEU A 166 -4.65 14.84 2.69
C LEU A 166 -4.06 13.72 3.55
N SER A 167 -3.90 13.96 4.86
CA SER A 167 -3.47 12.95 5.82
C SER A 167 -4.41 11.73 5.82
N PHE A 168 -5.73 11.98 5.83
CA PHE A 168 -6.74 10.91 5.78
C PHE A 168 -6.74 10.16 4.45
N VAL A 169 -6.61 10.86 3.32
CA VAL A 169 -6.53 10.21 2.00
C VAL A 169 -5.29 9.31 1.92
N MET A 170 -4.17 9.74 2.48
CA MET A 170 -2.92 8.98 2.49
C MET A 170 -3.06 7.68 3.27
N ILE A 171 -3.47 7.77 4.55
CA ILE A 171 -3.59 6.61 5.42
C ILE A 171 -4.63 5.61 4.88
N MET A 172 -5.75 6.11 4.34
CA MET A 172 -6.78 5.27 3.74
C MET A 172 -6.27 4.50 2.52
N SER A 173 -5.37 5.10 1.72
CA SER A 173 -4.76 4.43 0.57
C SER A 173 -3.88 3.24 0.99
N VAL A 174 -3.09 3.42 2.05
CA VAL A 174 -2.23 2.37 2.61
C VAL A 174 -3.05 1.26 3.29
N TYR A 175 -4.10 1.62 4.03
CA TYR A 175 -5.06 0.63 4.55
C TYR A 175 -5.74 -0.14 3.42
N GLY A 176 -6.14 0.52 2.33
CA GLY A 176 -6.73 -0.14 1.16
C GLY A 176 -5.83 -1.24 0.60
N ARG A 177 -4.52 -0.98 0.48
CA ARG A 177 -3.51 -2.01 0.16
C ARG A 177 -3.52 -3.17 1.15
N PHE A 178 -3.50 -2.86 2.44
CA PHE A 178 -3.46 -3.87 3.48
C PHE A 178 -4.69 -4.79 3.45
N PHE A 179 -5.88 -4.22 3.23
CA PHE A 179 -7.11 -4.98 3.04
C PHE A 179 -7.11 -5.81 1.76
N LYS A 180 -6.52 -5.32 0.66
CA LYS A 180 -6.32 -6.13 -0.56
C LYS A 180 -5.57 -7.43 -0.20
N LEU A 181 -4.49 -7.39 0.60
CA LEU A 181 -3.76 -8.59 1.00
C LEU A 181 -4.64 -9.62 1.70
N PHE A 182 -5.53 -9.20 2.60
CA PHE A 182 -6.50 -10.10 3.24
C PHE A 182 -7.50 -10.69 2.24
N LEU A 183 -8.05 -9.86 1.35
CA LEU A 183 -9.02 -10.31 0.35
C LEU A 183 -8.41 -11.34 -0.60
N TYR A 184 -7.23 -11.06 -1.16
CA TYR A 184 -6.51 -12.02 -2.00
C TYR A 184 -6.22 -13.31 -1.23
N THR A 185 -5.76 -13.19 0.02
CA THR A 185 -5.45 -14.37 0.83
C THR A 185 -6.67 -15.23 1.07
N ALA A 186 -7.81 -14.65 1.45
CA ALA A 186 -9.04 -15.37 1.71
C ALA A 186 -9.48 -16.19 0.49
N ILE A 187 -9.55 -15.55 -0.69
CA ILE A 187 -10.14 -16.18 -1.88
C ILE A 187 -9.18 -17.07 -2.66
N ALA A 188 -7.88 -17.05 -2.35
CA ALA A 188 -6.81 -17.68 -3.13
C ALA A 188 -7.09 -19.11 -3.65
N PRO A 189 -7.69 -20.05 -2.89
CA PRO A 189 -7.87 -21.41 -3.37
C PRO A 189 -8.71 -21.52 -4.65
N VAL A 190 -9.66 -20.61 -4.86
CA VAL A 190 -10.54 -20.59 -6.04
C VAL A 190 -9.76 -20.29 -7.33
N PRO A 191 -9.06 -19.15 -7.50
CA PRO A 191 -8.25 -18.89 -8.68
C PRO A 191 -7.07 -19.86 -8.82
N LEU A 192 -6.48 -20.35 -7.71
CA LEU A 192 -5.41 -21.35 -7.78
C LEU A 192 -5.89 -22.69 -8.36
N SER A 193 -7.16 -23.05 -8.20
CA SER A 193 -7.72 -24.26 -8.83
C SER A 193 -7.68 -24.23 -10.36
N THR A 194 -7.61 -23.05 -10.98
CA THR A 194 -7.58 -22.89 -12.44
C THR A 194 -6.29 -23.41 -13.08
N PHE A 195 -5.22 -23.63 -12.31
CA PHE A 195 -3.94 -24.16 -12.81
C PHE A 195 -4.08 -25.54 -13.49
N ALA A 196 -5.08 -26.33 -13.09
CA ALA A 196 -5.31 -27.65 -13.67
C ALA A 196 -5.87 -27.64 -15.09
N GLY A 197 -6.55 -26.56 -15.50
CA GLY A 197 -7.14 -26.45 -16.84
C GLY A 197 -6.24 -25.70 -17.81
N GLU A 198 -5.99 -26.25 -18.99
CA GLU A 198 -5.19 -25.63 -20.04
C GLU A 198 -5.72 -24.26 -20.53
N PRO A 199 -7.03 -24.07 -20.76
CA PRO A 199 -7.57 -22.76 -21.11
C PRO A 199 -7.66 -21.80 -19.91
N SER A 200 -7.69 -22.30 -18.67
CA SER A 200 -7.94 -21.50 -17.46
C SER A 200 -6.68 -21.18 -16.66
N GLN A 201 -5.54 -21.83 -16.92
CA GLN A 201 -4.28 -21.65 -16.17
C GLN A 201 -3.78 -20.19 -16.13
N ASN A 202 -4.08 -19.40 -17.15
CA ASN A 202 -3.71 -17.98 -17.18
C ASN A 202 -4.37 -17.19 -16.04
N ILE A 203 -5.57 -17.58 -15.60
CA ILE A 203 -6.27 -16.94 -14.47
C ILE A 203 -5.46 -17.12 -13.18
N GLY A 204 -5.03 -18.34 -12.87
CA GLY A 204 -4.23 -18.63 -11.69
C GLY A 204 -2.86 -17.97 -11.72
N LYS A 205 -2.20 -17.94 -12.89
CA LYS A 205 -0.95 -17.20 -13.08
C LYS A 205 -1.13 -15.70 -12.84
N SER A 206 -2.16 -15.10 -13.43
CA SER A 206 -2.48 -13.68 -13.23
C SER A 206 -2.82 -13.39 -11.78
N PHE A 207 -3.54 -14.28 -11.08
CA PHE A 207 -3.83 -14.11 -9.66
C PHE A 207 -2.55 -14.03 -8.81
N LEU A 208 -1.60 -14.95 -9.00
CA LEU A 208 -0.32 -14.92 -8.28
C LEU A 208 0.50 -13.67 -8.62
N LYS A 209 0.49 -13.23 -9.88
CA LYS A 209 1.11 -11.96 -10.29
C LYS A 209 0.44 -10.78 -9.58
N SER A 210 -0.89 -10.72 -9.55
CA SER A 210 -1.62 -9.65 -8.87
C SER A 210 -1.35 -9.63 -7.38
N TYR A 211 -1.30 -10.79 -6.71
CA TYR A 211 -0.94 -10.87 -5.31
C TYR A 211 0.49 -10.37 -5.04
N ALA A 212 1.45 -10.82 -5.85
CA ALA A 212 2.82 -10.32 -5.79
C ALA A 212 2.89 -8.80 -6.06
N GLY A 213 2.02 -8.28 -6.95
CA GLY A 213 1.88 -6.85 -7.19
C GLY A 213 1.42 -6.08 -5.95
N VAL A 214 0.36 -6.54 -5.27
CA VAL A 214 -0.08 -5.91 -4.01
C VAL A 214 1.01 -6.00 -2.94
N CYS A 215 1.79 -7.08 -2.90
CA CYS A 215 2.94 -7.16 -2.02
C CYS A 215 3.96 -6.05 -2.36
N LEU A 216 4.37 -5.96 -3.63
CA LEU A 216 5.35 -4.99 -4.15
C LEU A 216 4.90 -3.53 -4.03
N GLU A 217 3.59 -3.26 -4.08
CA GLU A 217 3.01 -1.93 -3.85
C GLU A 217 3.52 -1.31 -2.53
N GLY A 218 3.77 -2.12 -1.50
CA GLY A 218 4.32 -1.64 -0.23
C GLY A 218 5.77 -1.15 -0.34
N ALA A 219 6.59 -1.83 -1.15
CA ALA A 219 7.95 -1.40 -1.44
C ALA A 219 7.97 -0.11 -2.28
N ILE A 220 7.06 0.02 -3.23
CA ILE A 220 6.92 1.26 -4.03
C ILE A 220 6.46 2.44 -3.15
N ILE A 221 5.52 2.21 -2.23
CA ILE A 221 5.12 3.26 -1.27
C ILE A 221 6.29 3.69 -0.40
N VAL A 222 7.09 2.76 0.13
CA VAL A 222 8.28 3.12 0.91
C VAL A 222 9.29 3.91 0.06
N LEU A 223 9.53 3.52 -1.19
CA LEU A 223 10.37 4.29 -2.10
C LEU A 223 9.82 5.69 -2.35
N ALA A 224 8.51 5.84 -2.52
CA ALA A 224 7.87 7.16 -2.65
C ALA A 224 8.12 8.03 -1.42
N CYS A 225 7.98 7.49 -0.21
CA CYS A 225 8.28 8.20 1.03
C CYS A 225 9.76 8.60 1.14
N VAL A 226 10.69 7.74 0.71
CA VAL A 226 12.13 8.03 0.68
C VAL A 226 12.44 9.17 -0.30
N ILE A 227 11.98 9.05 -1.55
CA ILE A 227 12.18 10.07 -2.59
C ILE A 227 11.57 11.40 -2.16
N PHE A 228 10.36 11.36 -1.60
CA PHE A 228 9.71 12.55 -1.06
C PHE A 228 10.51 13.19 0.07
N SER A 229 11.06 12.40 1.00
CA SER A 229 11.89 12.95 2.08
C SER A 229 13.12 13.68 1.54
N LEU A 230 13.72 13.19 0.46
CA LEU A 230 14.83 13.87 -0.23
C LEU A 230 14.37 15.13 -1.00
N PHE A 231 13.19 15.07 -1.61
CA PHE A 231 12.59 16.20 -2.32
C PHE A 231 12.22 17.35 -1.36
N ALA A 232 11.59 17.02 -0.23
CA ALA A 232 11.17 17.97 0.80
C ALA A 232 12.30 18.47 1.70
N ALA A 233 13.53 17.96 1.55
CA ALA A 233 14.70 18.39 2.32
C ALA A 233 15.15 19.83 1.99
N SER A 234 14.65 20.41 0.90
CA SER A 234 14.81 21.85 0.63
C SER A 234 13.67 22.59 1.34
N PRO A 235 13.91 23.28 2.47
CA PRO A 235 12.85 23.96 3.20
C PRO A 235 12.21 25.05 2.34
N PRO A 236 10.89 25.32 2.53
CA PRO A 236 10.20 26.40 1.84
C PRO A 236 10.96 27.71 2.00
N GLN A 237 11.23 28.40 0.89
CA GLN A 237 11.94 29.67 0.94
C GLN A 237 11.00 30.73 1.51
N VAL A 238 11.23 31.10 2.77
CA VAL A 238 10.54 32.23 3.39
C VAL A 238 11.32 33.49 3.04
N ASN A 239 10.66 34.46 2.38
CA ASN A 239 11.25 35.78 2.20
C ASN A 239 11.08 36.57 3.51
N PRO A 240 12.15 36.87 4.26
CA PRO A 240 12.06 37.55 5.54
C PRO A 240 11.59 39.01 5.43
N ASP A 241 11.62 39.60 4.24
CA ASP A 241 11.17 40.97 3.98
C ASP A 241 9.67 41.06 3.62
N ALA A 242 8.97 39.93 3.56
CA ALA A 242 7.55 39.89 3.21
C ALA A 242 6.62 40.08 4.42
N SER A 243 5.38 40.51 4.19
CA SER A 243 4.37 40.56 5.27
C SER A 243 4.13 39.17 5.86
N ALA A 244 3.76 39.09 7.14
CA ALA A 244 3.51 37.81 7.82
C ALA A 244 2.45 36.97 7.09
N VAL A 245 1.39 37.60 6.57
CA VAL A 245 0.35 36.93 5.78
C VAL A 245 0.94 36.33 4.50
N THR A 246 1.81 37.04 3.80
CA THR A 246 2.48 36.55 2.60
C THR A 246 3.43 35.39 2.91
N MET A 247 4.19 35.48 4.00
CA MET A 247 5.11 34.42 4.44
C MET A 247 4.36 33.13 4.76
N VAL A 248 3.30 33.22 5.58
CA VAL A 248 2.49 32.06 5.97
C VAL A 248 1.74 31.47 4.79
N TRP A 249 1.21 32.29 3.89
CA TRP A 249 0.56 31.82 2.68
C TRP A 249 1.53 31.04 1.78
N ALA A 250 2.73 31.57 1.54
CA ALA A 250 3.74 30.90 0.73
C ALA A 250 4.17 29.56 1.35
N TYR A 251 4.43 29.56 2.66
CA TYR A 251 4.77 28.35 3.41
C TYR A 251 3.68 27.28 3.31
N ILE A 252 2.43 27.62 3.61
CA ILE A 252 1.30 26.67 3.53
C ILE A 252 1.10 26.18 2.10
N GLY A 253 1.20 27.07 1.11
CA GLY A 253 1.04 26.71 -0.30
C GLY A 253 2.06 25.67 -0.75
N GLU A 254 3.34 25.88 -0.43
CA GLU A 254 4.41 24.95 -0.75
C GLU A 254 4.29 23.65 0.04
N LEU A 255 3.94 23.73 1.33
CA LEU A 255 3.71 22.58 2.18
C LEU A 255 2.59 21.68 1.64
N VAL A 256 1.42 22.27 1.34
CA VAL A 256 0.28 21.54 0.78
C VAL A 256 0.63 20.95 -0.58
N PHE A 257 1.38 21.66 -1.42
CA PHE A 257 1.88 21.13 -2.69
C PHE A 257 2.77 19.89 -2.49
N ASN A 258 3.73 19.96 -1.58
CA ASN A 258 4.61 18.83 -1.27
C ASN A 258 3.80 17.64 -0.74
N MET A 259 2.86 17.89 0.18
CA MET A 259 1.95 16.85 0.68
C MET A 259 1.10 16.23 -0.44
N LEU A 260 0.61 17.02 -1.40
CA LEU A 260 -0.11 16.53 -2.57
C LEU A 260 0.75 15.62 -3.45
N VAL A 261 2.03 15.97 -3.66
CA VAL A 261 2.98 15.14 -4.41
C VAL A 261 3.15 13.78 -3.72
N LEU A 262 3.31 13.75 -2.40
CA LEU A 262 3.41 12.48 -1.66
C LEU A 262 2.11 11.66 -1.75
N VAL A 263 0.95 12.29 -1.48
CA VAL A 263 -0.34 11.58 -1.56
C VAL A 263 -0.60 11.05 -2.97
N GLY A 264 -0.29 11.84 -4.00
CA GLY A 264 -0.40 11.46 -5.40
C GLY A 264 0.48 10.26 -5.74
N THR A 265 1.77 10.29 -5.36
CA THR A 265 2.71 9.19 -5.61
C THR A 265 2.32 7.91 -4.88
N ILE A 266 1.84 7.99 -3.63
CA ILE A 266 1.32 6.83 -2.89
C ILE A 266 0.11 6.22 -3.61
N LYS A 267 -0.83 7.03 -4.09
CA LYS A 267 -2.00 6.52 -4.84
C LYS A 267 -1.62 5.93 -6.20
N LEU A 268 -0.57 6.44 -6.83
CA LEU A 268 -0.04 5.92 -8.10
C LEU A 268 0.71 4.60 -7.93
N ALA A 269 1.14 4.23 -6.71
CA ALA A 269 1.92 3.02 -6.47
C ALA A 269 1.22 1.74 -6.97
N ASP A 270 -0.09 1.60 -6.75
CA ASP A 270 -0.87 0.44 -7.22
C ASP A 270 -0.86 0.33 -8.74
N HIS A 271 -1.06 1.46 -9.44
CA HIS A 271 -1.08 1.48 -10.90
C HIS A 271 0.31 1.21 -11.48
N CYS A 272 1.35 1.83 -10.93
CA CYS A 272 2.74 1.63 -11.33
C CYS A 272 3.14 0.15 -11.24
N VAL A 273 2.76 -0.54 -10.16
CA VAL A 273 3.06 -1.97 -10.03
C VAL A 273 2.29 -2.80 -11.04
N LYS A 274 1.01 -2.49 -11.30
CA LYS A 274 0.23 -3.21 -12.31
C LYS A 274 0.86 -3.08 -13.70
N GLU A 275 1.29 -1.88 -14.09
CA GLU A 275 1.98 -1.65 -15.36
C GLU A 275 3.31 -2.41 -15.43
N MET A 276 4.13 -2.35 -14.37
CA MET A 276 5.41 -3.09 -14.32
C MET A 276 5.22 -4.62 -14.42
N MET A 277 4.11 -5.14 -13.92
CA MET A 277 3.80 -6.57 -13.93
C MET A 277 3.02 -7.04 -15.17
N GLY A 278 2.63 -6.10 -16.05
CA GLY A 278 1.80 -6.38 -17.22
C GLY A 278 0.43 -6.94 -16.85
N LEU A 279 -0.22 -6.34 -15.86
CA LEU A 279 -1.53 -6.73 -15.31
C LEU A 279 -2.68 -5.85 -15.81
#